data_AF-A0A3A5VXS4-F1
#
_entry.id   AF-A0A3A5VXS4-F1
#
_cell.length_a   1.000
_cell.length_b   1.000
_cell.length_c   1.000
_cell.angle_alpha   90.00
_cell.angle_beta   90.00
_cell.angle_gamma   90.00
#
_symmetry.space_group_name_H-M   'P 1'
#
loop_
_entity.id
_entity.type
_entity.pdbx_description
1 polymer ?
#
loop_
_entity_poly.entity_id
_entity_poly.type
_entity_poly.pdbx_seq_one_letter_code
_entity_poly.pdbx_strand_id
1 'polypeptide(L)'
;MSGGSGRGGSSRGRGNSRRHSMSKAQRDQRANSKNPNNPSNKSSVDNRANQLNPNNPTHNRNTSSTTHSGRWGQRMDQKSASRIQSHADKTETNQDFKQRAQRAADKNNDDSNGE
;
A
#
# COMPACT_ATOMS: atom_id res chain seq x y z
N MET A 1 45.34 -32.10 -33.21
CA MET A 1 44.54 -31.35 -34.21
C MET A 1 43.11 -31.88 -34.15
N SER A 2 42.12 -30.98 -34.20
CA SER A 2 40.66 -31.23 -34.25
C SER A 2 40.02 -31.79 -32.96
N GLY A 3 38.90 -31.28 -32.44
CA GLY A 3 37.95 -30.32 -32.99
C GLY A 3 37.18 -29.59 -31.87
N GLY A 4 36.90 -28.32 -32.12
CA GLY A 4 36.08 -27.49 -31.24
C GLY A 4 34.63 -27.98 -31.22
N SER A 5 34.00 -27.89 -30.05
CA SER A 5 32.56 -28.01 -29.90
C SER A 5 32.01 -26.69 -29.38
N GLY A 6 31.80 -25.77 -30.32
CA GLY A 6 30.92 -24.63 -30.11
C GLY A 6 29.48 -25.12 -29.94
N ARG A 7 28.86 -24.76 -28.83
CA ARG A 7 27.40 -24.70 -28.65
C ARG A 7 27.16 -23.30 -28.08
N GLY A 8 26.62 -22.33 -28.80
CA GLY A 8 25.55 -22.41 -29.80
C GLY A 8 24.32 -21.73 -29.20
N GLY A 9 24.22 -20.42 -29.40
CA GLY A 9 22.96 -19.66 -29.48
C GLY A 9 22.11 -19.50 -28.21
N SER A 10 22.29 -18.37 -27.50
CA SER A 10 21.19 -17.78 -26.72
C SER A 10 20.20 -17.17 -27.73
N SER A 11 19.23 -17.96 -28.16
CA SER A 11 18.16 -17.52 -29.05
C SER A 11 17.12 -16.71 -28.29
N ARG A 12 16.77 -15.57 -28.89
CA ARG A 12 15.84 -14.56 -28.41
C ARG A 12 14.42 -15.13 -28.35
N GLY A 13 13.78 -15.08 -27.18
CA GLY A 13 12.35 -15.36 -27.02
C GLY A 13 11.58 -14.11 -26.61
N ARG A 14 11.36 -13.18 -27.54
CA ARG A 14 10.36 -12.11 -27.36
C ARG A 14 8.98 -12.69 -27.67
N GLY A 15 8.06 -12.56 -26.73
CA GLY A 15 6.61 -12.58 -26.99
C GLY A 15 5.87 -13.85 -26.59
N ASN A 16 4.98 -13.70 -25.59
CA ASN A 16 3.56 -14.11 -25.60
C ASN A 16 3.02 -14.15 -24.16
N SER A 17 2.38 -13.07 -23.72
CA SER A 17 1.72 -12.90 -22.41
C SER A 17 0.39 -13.65 -22.29
N ARG A 18 0.35 -14.93 -22.70
CA ARG A 18 -0.77 -15.82 -22.35
C ARG A 18 -0.64 -16.22 -20.89
N ARG A 19 -1.35 -15.47 -20.02
CA ARG A 19 -1.69 -15.81 -18.62
C ARG A 19 -0.85 -16.97 -18.04
N HIS A 20 0.30 -16.65 -17.47
CA HIS A 20 1.08 -17.64 -16.75
C HIS A 20 0.32 -18.05 -15.47
N SER A 21 -0.52 -19.08 -15.57
CA SER A 21 -1.06 -19.72 -14.38
C SER A 21 0.11 -20.34 -13.62
N MET A 22 0.29 -19.95 -12.36
CA MET A 22 1.34 -20.54 -11.53
C MET A 22 1.17 -22.06 -11.44
N SER A 23 2.29 -22.78 -11.52
CA SER A 23 2.30 -24.23 -11.34
C SER A 23 1.76 -24.61 -9.96
N LYS A 24 1.30 -25.85 -9.79
CA LYS A 24 0.84 -26.34 -8.48
C LYS A 24 1.93 -26.16 -7.41
N ALA A 25 3.18 -26.50 -7.74
CA ALA A 25 4.32 -26.30 -6.85
C ALA A 25 4.52 -24.82 -6.46
N GLN A 26 4.42 -23.89 -7.42
CA GLN A 26 4.52 -22.45 -7.12
C GLN A 26 3.38 -21.96 -6.21
N ARG A 27 2.15 -22.46 -6.43
CA ARG A 27 1.01 -22.15 -5.57
C ARG A 27 1.18 -22.70 -4.17
N ASP A 28 1.69 -23.92 -4.04
CA ASP A 28 1.90 -24.58 -2.75
C ASP A 28 3.01 -23.90 -1.95
N GLN A 29 4.11 -23.49 -2.58
CA GLN A 29 5.15 -22.70 -1.94
C GLN A 29 4.61 -21.36 -1.41
N ARG A 30 3.78 -20.67 -2.22
CA ARG A 30 3.15 -19.42 -1.82
C ARG A 30 2.10 -19.60 -0.71
N ALA A 31 1.33 -20.69 -0.76
CA ALA A 31 0.35 -21.01 0.27
C ALA A 31 1.07 -21.33 1.59
N ASN A 32 2.12 -22.15 1.55
CA ASN A 32 2.90 -22.50 2.72
C ASN A 32 3.61 -21.28 3.32
N SER A 33 4.17 -20.37 2.51
CA SER A 33 4.84 -19.16 3.01
C SER A 33 3.88 -18.16 3.66
N LYS A 34 2.59 -18.21 3.32
CA LYS A 34 1.53 -17.37 3.91
C LYS A 34 0.68 -18.09 4.95
N ASN A 35 0.95 -19.37 5.21
CA ASN A 35 0.24 -20.14 6.21
C ASN A 35 0.64 -19.63 7.61
N PRO A 36 -0.29 -19.12 8.44
CA PRO A 36 0.01 -18.65 9.79
C PRO A 36 0.59 -19.75 10.70
N ASN A 37 0.26 -21.01 10.43
CA ASN A 37 0.78 -22.17 11.17
C ASN A 37 2.16 -22.61 10.67
N ASN A 38 2.70 -22.02 9.60
CA ASN A 38 4.07 -22.29 9.18
C ASN A 38 5.04 -21.57 10.13
N PRO A 39 5.98 -22.30 10.79
CA PRO A 39 6.96 -21.72 11.72
C PRO A 39 7.76 -20.56 11.12
N SER A 40 8.06 -20.61 9.81
CA SER A 40 8.79 -19.55 9.11
C SER A 40 7.97 -18.27 8.95
N ASN A 41 6.66 -18.38 8.70
CA ASN A 41 5.78 -17.21 8.64
C ASN A 41 5.65 -16.59 10.02
N LYS A 42 5.40 -17.41 11.05
CA LYS A 42 5.28 -16.97 12.43
C LYS A 42 6.54 -16.24 12.90
N SER A 43 7.73 -16.83 12.71
CA SER A 43 8.99 -16.19 13.10
C SER A 43 9.25 -14.89 12.33
N SER A 44 8.88 -14.82 11.05
CA SER A 44 8.99 -13.60 10.25
C SER A 44 8.10 -12.48 10.81
N VAL A 45 6.85 -12.79 11.18
CA VAL A 45 5.91 -11.84 11.79
C VAL A 45 6.40 -11.38 13.16
N ASP A 46 6.82 -12.32 14.01
CA ASP A 46 7.34 -12.03 15.36
C ASP A 46 8.59 -11.13 15.27
N ASN A 47 9.52 -11.43 14.36
CA ASN A 47 10.71 -10.62 14.12
C ASN A 47 10.37 -9.22 13.60
N ARG A 48 9.36 -9.11 12.73
CA ARG A 48 8.89 -7.82 12.23
C ARG A 48 8.23 -6.99 13.34
N ALA A 49 7.43 -7.62 14.18
CA ALA A 49 6.80 -6.96 15.33
C ALA A 49 7.87 -6.43 16.30
N ASN A 50 8.90 -7.24 16.59
CA ASN A 50 10.02 -6.81 17.42
C ASN A 50 10.79 -5.64 16.80
N GLN A 51 11.01 -5.65 15.49
CA GLN A 51 11.66 -4.53 14.78
C GLN A 51 10.84 -3.24 14.81
N LEU A 52 9.51 -3.33 14.80
CA LEU A 52 8.60 -2.17 14.80
C LEU A 52 8.18 -1.72 16.18
N ASN A 53 8.55 -2.45 17.23
CA ASN A 53 8.25 -2.08 18.61
C ASN A 53 9.10 -0.84 19.00
N PRO A 54 8.50 0.33 19.28
CA PRO A 54 9.23 1.54 19.64
C PRO A 54 10.01 1.41 20.95
N ASN A 55 9.63 0.47 21.81
CA ASN A 55 10.33 0.16 23.05
C ASN A 55 11.54 -0.77 22.85
N ASN A 56 11.78 -1.28 21.63
CA ASN A 56 12.97 -2.07 21.33
C ASN A 56 14.19 -1.13 21.18
N PRO A 57 15.27 -1.29 21.95
CA PRO A 57 16.46 -0.42 21.89
C PRO A 57 17.15 -0.41 20.52
N THR A 58 16.88 -1.40 19.66
CA THR A 58 17.42 -1.45 18.29
C THR A 58 16.55 -0.68 17.27
N HIS A 59 15.33 -0.28 17.64
CA HIS A 59 14.37 0.44 16.78
C HIS A 59 14.88 1.82 16.31
N ASN A 60 15.78 2.44 17.08
CA ASN A 60 16.29 3.81 16.84
C ASN A 60 17.56 3.86 15.96
N ARG A 61 18.10 2.73 15.46
CA ARG A 61 19.41 2.76 14.77
C ARG A 61 19.34 3.19 13.30
N ASN A 62 18.15 3.31 12.71
CA ASN A 62 17.99 3.69 11.29
C ASN A 62 16.70 4.46 10.98
N THR A 63 15.91 4.84 11.98
CA THR A 63 14.67 5.63 11.81
C THR A 63 14.92 7.14 11.77
N SER A 64 16.16 7.57 12.01
CA SER A 64 16.61 8.93 11.74
C SER A 64 16.68 9.18 10.23
N SER A 65 15.71 9.95 9.72
CA SER A 65 15.64 10.53 8.38
C SER A 65 15.30 9.58 7.21
N THR A 66 14.14 8.92 7.29
CA THR A 66 13.26 9.04 6.11
C THR A 66 12.18 10.03 6.49
N THR A 67 12.45 11.32 6.27
CA THR A 67 11.38 12.27 5.98
C THR A 67 10.45 11.55 5.02
N HIS A 68 9.22 11.25 5.46
CA HIS A 68 8.24 10.50 4.70
C HIS A 68 7.82 11.35 3.49
N SER A 69 8.67 11.41 2.48
CA SER A 69 8.44 12.02 1.17
C SER A 69 7.55 11.13 0.28
N GLY A 70 6.96 10.07 0.86
CA GLY A 70 5.92 9.28 0.21
C GLY A 70 4.56 9.92 0.40
N ARG A 71 4.09 10.72 -0.57
CA ARG A 71 2.69 11.08 -0.89
C ARG A 71 1.74 11.61 0.21
N TRP A 72 2.15 11.67 1.48
CA TRP A 72 1.35 12.24 2.56
C TRP A 72 1.64 13.73 2.79
N GLY A 73 2.84 14.19 2.39
CA GLY A 73 3.22 15.60 2.41
C GLY A 73 3.00 16.34 1.08
N GLN A 74 2.53 15.66 0.03
CA GLN A 74 2.22 16.31 -1.24
C GLN A 74 0.85 16.96 -1.17
N ARG A 75 0.79 18.24 -1.57
CA ARG A 75 -0.48 18.95 -1.76
C ARG A 75 -1.31 18.19 -2.80
N MET A 76 -2.57 17.92 -2.48
CA MET A 76 -3.50 17.26 -3.40
C MET A 76 -3.63 18.06 -4.70
N ASP A 77 -3.55 17.39 -5.85
CA ASP A 77 -3.81 18.05 -7.13
C ASP A 77 -5.32 18.24 -7.35
N GLN A 78 -5.68 19.31 -8.06
CA GLN A 78 -7.08 19.69 -8.26
C GLN A 78 -7.90 18.59 -8.95
N LYS A 79 -7.31 17.82 -9.87
CA LYS A 79 -7.99 16.75 -10.59
C LYS A 79 -8.31 15.57 -9.67
N SER A 80 -7.39 15.22 -8.77
CA SER A 80 -7.62 14.23 -7.72
C SER A 80 -8.69 14.69 -6.73
N ALA A 81 -8.67 15.96 -6.33
CA ALA A 81 -9.71 16.54 -5.48
C ALA A 81 -11.11 16.44 -6.13
N SER A 82 -11.24 16.85 -7.39
CA SER A 82 -12.51 16.77 -8.13
C SER A 82 -13.01 15.33 -8.28
N ARG A 83 -12.10 14.35 -8.44
CA ARG A 83 -12.48 12.93 -8.51
C ARG A 83 -13.08 12.44 -7.18
N ILE A 84 -12.48 12.83 -6.06
CA ILE A 84 -12.98 12.48 -4.72
C ILE A 84 -14.35 13.12 -4.48
N GLN A 85 -14.50 14.41 -4.81
CA GLN A 85 -15.77 15.13 -4.68
C GLN A 85 -16.87 14.48 -5.55
N SER A 86 -16.60 14.24 -6.84
CA SER A 86 -17.58 13.60 -7.74
C SER A 86 -18.00 12.21 -7.27
N HIS A 87 -17.09 11.42 -6.70
CA HIS A 87 -17.46 10.13 -6.13
C HIS A 87 -18.33 10.29 -4.88
N ALA A 88 -17.96 11.18 -3.97
CA ALA A 88 -18.72 11.43 -2.75
C ALA A 88 -20.15 11.93 -3.04
N ASP A 89 -20.33 12.77 -4.06
CA ASP A 89 -21.65 13.25 -4.46
C ASP A 89 -22.49 12.14 -5.12
N LYS A 90 -21.87 11.25 -5.91
CA LYS A 90 -22.55 10.10 -6.54
C LYS A 90 -22.98 9.03 -5.54
N THR A 91 -22.25 8.86 -4.45
CA THR A 91 -22.49 7.78 -3.48
C THR A 91 -23.14 8.26 -2.19
N GLU A 92 -23.52 9.53 -2.10
CA GLU A 92 -24.11 10.19 -0.92
C GLU A 92 -23.31 9.97 0.39
N THR A 93 -22.05 9.55 0.30
CA THR A 93 -21.27 9.09 1.46
C THR A 93 -20.83 10.25 2.35
N ASN A 94 -20.99 11.50 1.91
CA ASN A 94 -20.59 12.69 2.64
C ASN A 94 -21.78 13.54 3.12
N GLN A 95 -23.01 13.02 3.08
CA GLN A 95 -24.21 13.77 3.46
C GLN A 95 -24.20 14.13 4.95
N ASP A 96 -23.88 13.18 5.83
CA ASP A 96 -23.83 13.42 7.28
C ASP A 96 -22.79 14.47 7.67
N PHE A 97 -21.63 14.45 7.00
CA PHE A 97 -20.59 15.45 7.21
C PHE A 97 -21.04 16.83 6.73
N LYS A 98 -21.68 16.93 5.55
CA LYS A 98 -22.23 18.20 5.03
C LYS A 98 -23.29 18.77 5.96
N GLN A 99 -24.22 17.94 6.45
CA GLN A 99 -25.26 18.36 7.39
C GLN A 99 -24.67 18.80 8.73
N ARG A 100 -23.67 18.08 9.24
CA ARG A 100 -22.99 18.45 10.49
C ARG A 100 -22.20 19.75 10.34
N ALA A 101 -21.52 19.93 9.21
CA ALA A 101 -20.79 21.16 8.91
C ALA A 101 -21.74 22.36 8.77
N GLN A 102 -22.88 22.18 8.10
CA GLN A 102 -23.93 23.20 8.00
C GLN A 102 -24.51 23.56 9.36
N ARG A 103 -24.95 22.57 10.15
CA ARG A 103 -25.47 22.81 11.51
C ARG A 103 -24.46 23.52 12.42
N ALA A 104 -23.18 23.20 12.29
CA ALA A 104 -22.13 23.88 13.05
C ALA A 104 -21.96 25.34 12.60
N ALA A 105 -22.05 25.61 11.29
CA ALA A 105 -22.03 26.97 10.76
C ALA A 105 -23.26 27.78 11.19
N ASP A 106 -24.46 27.18 11.10
CA ASP A 106 -25.72 27.82 11.51
C ASP A 106 -25.70 28.17 13.01
N LYS A 107 -25.27 27.22 13.85
CA LYS A 107 -25.15 27.45 15.29
C LYS A 107 -24.16 28.58 15.63
N ASN A 108 -23.04 28.67 14.93
CA ASN A 108 -22.09 29.78 15.13
C ASN A 108 -22.69 31.14 14.72
N ASN A 109 -23.58 31.18 13.73
CA ASN A 109 -24.27 32.41 13.32
C ASN A 109 -25.37 32.81 14.32
N ASP A 110 -26.05 31.85 14.93
CA ASP A 110 -27.05 32.09 15.97
C ASP A 110 -26.39 32.65 17.25
N ASP A 111 -25.22 32.12 17.63
CA ASP A 111 -24.43 32.60 18.78
C ASP A 111 -23.82 34.01 18.55
N SER A 112 -23.78 34.49 17.29
CA SER A 112 -23.24 35.82 16.91
C SER A 112 -24.29 36.94 16.86
N ASN A 113 -25.58 36.60 16.91
CA ASN A 113 -26.70 37.55 16.79
C ASN A 113 -27.51 37.69 18.10
N GLY A 114 -27.00 37.16 19.21
CA GLY A 114 -27.63 37.18 20.53
C GLY A 114 -26.97 38.13 21.53
N GLU A 115 -26.49 39.31 21.08
CA GLU A 115 -26.23 40.48 21.94
C GLU A 115 -27.51 41.27 22.24
#